data_AF-A0A563CQB3-F1
#
_entry.id   AF-A0A563CQB3-F1
#
_cell.length_a   1.000
_cell.length_b   1.000
_cell.length_c   1.000
_cell.angle_alpha   90.00
_cell.angle_beta   90.00
_cell.angle_gamma   90.00
#
_symmetry.space_group_name_H-M   'P 1'
#
loop_
_entity.id
_entity.type
_entity.pdbx_description
1 polymer ?
#
loop_
_entity_poly.entity_id
_entity_poly.type
_entity_poly.pdbx_seq_one_letter_code
_entity_poly.pdbx_strand_id
1 'polypeptide(L)'
;MSELPEKQVKRLKSLIQDAETNLAAAKELLISVLGEDGNVVTPRSSQENVKGKIIEGVFDGQVMIGPDGKNYPVPANYASKSKLVEGDMLKLTITDDGGFIYKQIGPTERRQIIGTLVQHDGAYYVEANGHEYRILLASVTYFRIAVGDQVTIIVPEDNPEATWAAVEAAL
;
A
#
# COMPACT_ATOMS: atom_id res chain seq x y z
N MET A 1 13.38 31.02 34.59
CA MET A 1 13.07 29.59 34.43
C MET A 1 11.60 29.47 34.02
N SER A 2 11.30 29.22 32.74
CA SER A 2 10.00 28.72 32.21
C SER A 2 9.80 28.85 30.68
N GLU A 3 10.82 29.09 29.84
CA GLU A 3 10.61 29.22 28.38
C GLU A 3 10.46 27.89 27.60
N LEU A 4 11.04 26.81 28.12
CA LEU A 4 10.97 25.47 27.50
C LEU A 4 9.55 24.86 27.51
N PRO A 5 8.79 24.92 28.62
CA PRO A 5 7.41 24.45 28.66
C PRO A 5 6.49 25.19 27.69
N GLU A 6 6.65 26.51 27.53
CA GLU A 6 5.78 27.31 26.65
C GLU A 6 5.96 26.97 25.16
N LYS A 7 7.21 26.74 24.73
CA LYS A 7 7.51 26.29 23.36
C LYS A 7 6.95 24.89 23.09
N GLN A 8 7.04 23.98 24.07
CA GLN A 8 6.48 22.62 23.96
C GLN A 8 4.96 22.64 23.90
N VAL A 9 4.30 23.44 24.75
CA VAL A 9 2.85 23.62 24.73
C VAL A 9 2.39 24.23 23.40
N LYS A 10 3.12 25.21 22.87
CA LYS A 10 2.81 25.79 21.55
C LYS A 10 2.94 24.78 20.42
N ARG A 11 3.97 23.92 20.46
CA ARG A 11 4.15 22.84 19.48
C ARG A 11 3.05 21.80 19.57
N LEU A 12 2.67 21.38 20.77
CA LEU A 12 1.56 20.44 20.98
C LEU A 12 0.23 21.02 20.50
N LYS A 13 -0.05 22.30 20.74
CA LYS A 13 -1.23 22.98 20.21
C LYS A 13 -1.26 22.99 18.67
N SER A 14 -0.11 23.21 18.02
CA SER A 14 -0.02 23.14 16.56
C SER A 14 -0.30 21.73 16.05
N LEU A 15 0.28 20.70 16.67
CA LEU A 15 0.05 19.32 16.26
C LEU A 15 -1.40 18.88 16.45
N ILE A 16 -2.07 19.35 17.50
CA ILE A 16 -3.50 19.11 17.71
C ILE A 16 -4.32 19.81 16.63
N GLN A 17 -4.01 21.07 16.33
CA GLN A 17 -4.70 21.82 15.27
C GLN A 17 -4.56 21.15 13.90
N ASP A 18 -3.36 20.67 13.56
CA ASP A 18 -3.10 19.96 12.31
C ASP A 18 -3.87 18.62 12.27
N ALA A 19 -3.91 17.89 13.39
CA ALA A 19 -4.69 16.66 13.50
C ALA A 19 -6.20 16.92 13.35
N GLU A 20 -6.73 17.99 13.95
CA GLU A 20 -8.13 18.40 13.81
C GLU A 20 -8.47 18.78 12.36
N THR A 21 -7.59 19.52 11.68
CA THR A 21 -7.76 19.85 10.26
C THR A 21 -7.74 18.61 9.38
N ASN A 22 -6.81 17.68 9.64
CA ASN A 22 -6.75 16.41 8.91
C ASN A 22 -7.99 15.55 9.17
N LEU A 23 -8.50 15.54 10.41
CA LEU A 23 -9.73 14.84 10.77
C LEU A 23 -10.95 15.45 10.07
N ALA A 24 -11.03 16.78 9.99
CA ALA A 24 -12.10 17.48 9.28
C ALA A 24 -12.07 17.16 7.78
N ALA A 25 -10.89 17.19 7.16
CA ALA A 25 -10.71 16.79 5.76
C ALA A 25 -11.11 15.32 5.53
N ALA A 26 -10.73 14.41 6.43
CA ALA A 26 -11.13 13.00 6.35
C ALA A 26 -12.65 12.80 6.51
N LYS A 27 -13.33 13.61 7.34
CA LYS A 27 -14.80 13.59 7.49
C LYS A 27 -15.51 14.08 6.24
N GLU A 28 -15.05 15.17 5.64
CA GLU A 28 -15.60 15.66 4.36
C GLU A 28 -15.44 14.62 3.25
N LEU A 29 -14.27 13.97 3.17
CA LEU A 29 -14.03 12.87 2.23
C LEU A 29 -14.99 11.70 2.49
N LEU A 30 -15.23 11.33 3.74
CA LEU A 30 -16.19 10.29 4.09
C LEU A 30 -17.62 10.62 3.65
N ILE A 31 -18.07 11.87 3.87
CA ILE A 31 -19.39 12.34 3.44
C ILE A 31 -19.51 12.30 1.91
N SER A 32 -18.46 12.71 1.19
CA SER A 32 -18.45 12.64 -0.27
C SER A 32 -18.50 11.21 -0.82
N VAL A 33 -17.96 10.24 -0.09
CA VAL A 33 -17.90 8.82 -0.51
C VAL A 33 -19.17 8.05 -0.16
N LEU A 34 -19.83 8.39 0.96
CA LEU A 34 -21.00 7.66 1.46
C LEU A 34 -22.34 8.27 1.06
N GLY A 35 -22.40 9.58 0.76
CA GLY A 35 -23.66 10.31 0.64
C GLY A 35 -24.45 10.36 1.97
N GLU A 36 -25.40 11.29 2.13
CA GLU A 36 -26.17 11.48 3.37
C GLU A 36 -27.00 10.25 3.82
N ASP A 37 -27.18 9.25 2.96
CA ASP A 37 -27.99 8.06 3.22
C ASP A 37 -27.18 6.76 3.46
N GLY A 38 -25.85 6.84 3.57
CA GLY A 38 -25.01 5.71 4.00
C GLY A 38 -24.91 4.54 3.02
N ASN A 39 -25.08 4.78 1.72
CA ASN A 39 -25.03 3.74 0.69
C ASN A 39 -23.89 4.00 -0.31
N VAL A 40 -23.02 3.00 -0.51
CA VAL A 40 -21.84 3.10 -1.39
C VAL A 40 -22.28 3.19 -2.85
N VAL A 41 -22.08 4.34 -3.48
CA VAL A 41 -22.33 4.52 -4.92
C VAL A 41 -21.11 4.03 -5.69
N THR A 42 -21.17 2.83 -6.24
CA THR A 42 -20.17 2.35 -7.21
C THR A 42 -20.57 2.73 -8.63
N PRO A 43 -19.79 3.54 -9.38
CA PRO A 43 -20.01 3.69 -10.82
C PRO A 43 -19.49 2.47 -11.57
N ARG A 44 -20.35 1.94 -12.44
CA ARG A 44 -20.08 0.85 -13.38
C ARG A 44 -18.95 1.21 -14.36
N SER A 45 -18.18 0.18 -14.68
CA SER A 45 -17.21 0.07 -15.78
C SER A 45 -17.52 0.90 -17.03
N SER A 46 -16.59 1.76 -17.43
CA SER A 46 -16.37 2.17 -18.82
C SER A 46 -14.88 2.49 -18.96
N GLN A 47 -14.17 1.62 -19.67
CA GLN A 47 -12.79 1.83 -20.06
C GLN A 47 -12.70 2.97 -21.08
N GLU A 48 -11.58 3.69 -21.05
CA GLU A 48 -11.13 4.65 -22.06
C GLU A 48 -11.80 6.04 -22.05
N ASN A 49 -11.48 6.82 -21.03
CA ASN A 49 -11.12 8.26 -21.07
C ASN A 49 -11.21 8.82 -19.65
N VAL A 50 -10.40 8.27 -18.75
CA VAL A 50 -10.28 8.87 -17.42
C VAL A 50 -9.47 10.16 -17.59
N LYS A 51 -10.15 11.29 -17.68
CA LYS A 51 -9.54 12.61 -17.56
C LYS A 51 -8.99 12.73 -16.13
N GLY A 52 -7.74 13.15 -16.02
CA GLY A 52 -7.04 13.17 -14.74
C GLY A 52 -5.53 13.30 -14.87
N LYS A 53 -4.86 13.54 -13.75
CA LYS A 53 -3.40 13.60 -13.69
C LYS A 53 -2.83 12.18 -13.70
N ILE A 54 -1.94 11.90 -14.65
CA ILE A 54 -1.22 10.63 -14.75
C ILE A 54 0.15 10.77 -14.10
N ILE A 55 0.50 9.79 -13.26
CA ILE A 55 1.81 9.68 -12.60
C ILE A 55 2.27 8.24 -12.79
N GLU A 56 3.49 8.05 -13.25
CA GLU A 56 4.14 6.74 -13.29
C GLU A 56 5.16 6.67 -12.15
N GLY A 57 5.40 5.48 -11.61
CA GLY A 57 6.30 5.32 -10.48
C GLY A 57 6.58 3.86 -10.15
N VAL A 58 7.57 3.65 -9.29
CA VAL A 58 8.07 2.32 -8.92
C VAL A 58 7.45 1.89 -7.60
N PHE A 59 6.92 0.67 -7.54
CA PHE A 59 6.41 0.09 -6.32
C PHE A 59 7.54 -0.37 -5.39
N ASP A 60 7.50 0.00 -4.11
CA ASP A 60 8.53 -0.34 -3.11
C ASP A 60 8.12 -1.48 -2.15
N GLY A 61 6.98 -2.14 -2.42
CA GLY A 61 6.40 -3.15 -1.56
C GLY A 61 5.19 -2.67 -0.74
N GLN A 62 5.02 -1.35 -0.55
CA GLN A 62 3.83 -0.77 0.09
C GLN A 62 3.25 0.43 -0.65
N VAL A 63 4.10 1.29 -1.20
CA VAL A 63 3.74 2.53 -1.87
C VAL A 63 4.36 2.60 -3.26
N MET A 64 3.85 3.50 -4.10
CA MET A 64 4.44 3.85 -5.38
C MET A 64 5.28 5.11 -5.20
N ILE A 65 6.54 5.07 -5.60
CA ILE A 65 7.46 6.21 -5.60
C ILE A 65 7.40 6.88 -6.97
N GLY A 66 6.88 8.11 -7.02
CA GLY A 66 6.84 8.90 -8.25
C GLY A 66 8.21 9.48 -8.64
N PRO A 67 8.35 10.05 -9.85
CA PRO A 67 9.60 10.65 -10.33
C PRO A 67 10.03 11.88 -9.52
N ASP A 68 9.10 12.48 -8.77
CA ASP A 68 9.34 13.58 -7.84
C ASP A 68 9.79 13.09 -6.44
N GLY A 69 9.99 11.78 -6.27
CA GLY A 69 10.34 11.15 -5.00
C GLY A 69 9.19 11.12 -4.00
N LYS A 70 7.96 11.46 -4.42
CA LYS A 70 6.79 11.40 -3.53
C LYS A 70 6.24 9.98 -3.45
N ASN A 71 5.77 9.66 -2.26
CA ASN A 71 5.13 8.37 -1.97
C ASN A 71 3.64 8.48 -2.21
N TYR A 72 3.11 7.58 -3.02
CA TYR A 72 1.68 7.43 -3.30
C TYR A 72 1.21 6.09 -2.70
N PRO A 73 0.38 6.09 -1.65
CA PRO A 73 -0.05 4.87 -0.99
C PRO A 73 -0.81 3.94 -1.95
N VAL A 74 -0.36 2.69 -2.05
CA VAL A 74 -1.03 1.67 -2.86
C VAL A 74 -1.96 0.86 -1.95
N PRO A 75 -3.23 0.64 -2.34
CA PRO A 75 -4.14 -0.19 -1.54
C PRO A 75 -3.58 -1.61 -1.36
N ALA A 76 -3.43 -2.05 -0.12
CA ALA A 76 -2.84 -3.37 0.20
C ALA A 76 -3.57 -4.53 -0.51
N ASN A 77 -4.90 -4.46 -0.62
CA ASN A 77 -5.69 -5.45 -1.34
C ASN A 77 -5.38 -5.50 -2.85
N TYR A 78 -5.11 -4.34 -3.46
CA TYR A 78 -4.71 -4.29 -4.87
C TYR A 78 -3.32 -4.91 -5.03
N ALA A 79 -2.36 -4.49 -4.20
CA ALA A 79 -1.00 -5.02 -4.22
C ALA A 79 -0.97 -6.56 -4.04
N SER A 80 -1.73 -7.09 -3.08
CA SER A 80 -1.83 -8.53 -2.84
C SER A 80 -2.50 -9.29 -3.98
N LYS A 81 -3.64 -8.81 -4.51
CA LYS A 81 -4.36 -9.50 -5.59
C LYS A 81 -3.63 -9.46 -6.93
N SER A 82 -2.96 -8.35 -7.22
CA SER A 82 -2.12 -8.18 -8.41
C SER A 82 -0.72 -8.77 -8.24
N LYS A 83 -0.40 -9.30 -7.05
CA LYS A 83 0.90 -9.89 -6.72
C LYS A 83 2.06 -8.94 -7.08
N LEU A 84 1.94 -7.68 -6.65
CA LEU A 84 2.94 -6.65 -6.93
C LEU A 84 4.21 -6.92 -6.15
N VAL A 85 5.35 -6.71 -6.80
CA VAL A 85 6.69 -6.95 -6.26
C VAL A 85 7.50 -5.66 -6.33
N GLU A 86 8.44 -5.46 -5.41
CA GLU A 86 9.35 -4.30 -5.44
C GLU A 86 9.98 -4.14 -6.83
N GLY A 87 9.99 -2.92 -7.35
CA GLY A 87 10.49 -2.63 -8.70
C GLY A 87 9.40 -2.62 -9.78
N ASP A 88 8.20 -3.13 -9.51
CA ASP A 88 7.09 -3.06 -10.46
C ASP A 88 6.74 -1.61 -10.82
N MET A 89 6.65 -1.31 -12.12
CA MET A 89 6.22 -0.01 -12.63
C MET A 89 4.69 0.09 -12.61
N LEU A 90 4.20 1.11 -11.93
CA LEU A 90 2.78 1.42 -11.79
C LEU A 90 2.45 2.74 -12.47
N LYS A 91 1.23 2.82 -12.99
CA LYS A 91 0.58 4.04 -13.43
C LYS A 91 -0.55 4.36 -12.45
N LEU A 92 -0.44 5.50 -11.79
CA LEU A 92 -1.50 6.14 -11.03
C LEU A 92 -2.23 7.15 -11.91
N THR A 93 -3.54 7.02 -12.01
CA THR A 93 -4.42 8.05 -12.56
C THR A 93 -5.20 8.67 -11.41
N ILE A 94 -4.98 9.96 -11.17
CA ILE A 94 -5.77 10.76 -10.24
C ILE A 94 -6.91 11.37 -11.05
N THR A 95 -8.11 10.89 -10.82
CA THR A 95 -9.33 11.32 -11.54
C THR A 95 -9.76 12.72 -11.10
N ASP A 96 -10.59 13.38 -11.90
CA ASP A 96 -11.05 14.76 -11.59
C ASP A 96 -11.85 14.85 -10.27
N ASP A 97 -12.45 13.74 -9.82
CA ASP A 97 -13.12 13.58 -8.52
C ASP A 97 -12.16 13.18 -7.37
N GLY A 98 -10.84 13.15 -7.62
CA GLY A 98 -9.82 12.87 -6.62
C GLY A 98 -9.58 11.38 -6.33
N GLY A 99 -10.22 10.49 -7.06
CA GLY A 99 -10.00 9.05 -6.98
C GLY A 99 -8.62 8.61 -7.47
N PHE A 100 -8.10 7.53 -6.89
CA PHE A 100 -6.82 6.93 -7.29
C PHE A 100 -7.06 5.60 -7.99
N ILE A 101 -6.65 5.53 -9.26
CA ILE A 101 -6.70 4.31 -10.06
C ILE A 101 -5.28 3.87 -10.35
N TYR A 102 -4.89 2.73 -9.79
CA TYR A 102 -3.59 2.11 -10.04
C TYR A 102 -3.69 1.04 -11.13
N LYS A 103 -2.70 1.01 -12.01
CA LYS A 103 -2.51 -0.05 -13.00
C LYS A 103 -1.03 -0.43 -13.06
N GLN A 104 -0.72 -1.71 -12.94
CA GLN A 104 0.62 -2.21 -13.27
C GLN A 104 0.85 -2.07 -14.77
N ILE A 105 1.97 -1.45 -15.14
CA ILE A 105 2.35 -1.18 -16.54
C ILE A 105 3.69 -1.78 -16.93
N GLY A 106 4.51 -2.18 -15.96
CA GLY A 106 5.79 -2.84 -16.19
C GLY A 106 6.13 -3.79 -15.05
N PRO A 107 5.77 -5.08 -15.13
CA PRO A 107 6.23 -6.06 -14.16
C PRO A 107 7.77 -6.18 -14.20
N THR A 108 8.41 -6.22 -13.04
CA THR A 108 9.83 -6.59 -12.96
C THR A 108 10.01 -8.11 -13.12
N GLU A 109 11.21 -8.53 -13.53
CA GLU A 109 11.65 -9.92 -13.54
C GLU A 109 11.59 -10.48 -12.12
N ARG A 110 11.06 -11.71 -11.99
CA ARG A 110 10.65 -12.28 -10.71
C ARG A 110 10.90 -13.77 -10.68
N ARG A 111 11.27 -14.27 -9.50
CA ARG A 111 11.46 -15.69 -9.23
C ARG A 111 10.52 -16.17 -8.14
N GLN A 112 10.13 -17.44 -8.23
CA GLN A 112 9.31 -18.10 -7.22
C GLN A 112 10.20 -18.78 -6.18
N ILE A 113 9.79 -18.69 -4.92
CA ILE A 113 10.48 -19.32 -3.79
C ILE A 113 9.42 -19.90 -2.86
N ILE A 114 9.66 -21.11 -2.34
CA ILE A 114 8.84 -21.71 -1.29
C ILE A 114 9.44 -21.34 0.06
N GLY A 115 8.60 -20.90 0.99
CA GLY A 115 9.02 -20.58 2.35
C GLY A 115 7.93 -20.86 3.37
N THR A 116 8.24 -20.60 4.63
CA THR A 116 7.31 -20.81 5.75
C THR A 116 6.81 -19.46 6.25
N LEU A 117 5.49 -19.32 6.39
CA LEU A 117 4.88 -18.12 6.95
C LEU A 117 5.19 -18.01 8.44
N VAL A 118 5.81 -16.91 8.85
CA VAL A 118 6.11 -16.56 10.25
C VAL A 118 5.53 -15.18 10.60
N GLN A 119 5.42 -14.89 11.90
CA GLN A 119 4.95 -13.59 12.37
C GLN A 119 5.80 -13.13 13.55
N HIS A 120 6.34 -11.92 13.44
CA HIS A 120 7.09 -11.25 14.50
C HIS A 120 6.54 -9.84 14.66
N ASP A 121 6.32 -9.40 15.91
CA ASP A 121 5.86 -8.05 16.25
C ASP A 121 4.61 -7.57 15.48
N GLY A 122 3.71 -8.51 15.16
CA GLY A 122 2.46 -8.24 14.42
C GLY A 122 2.62 -8.09 12.90
N ALA A 123 3.84 -8.16 12.36
CA ALA A 123 4.11 -8.20 10.93
C ALA A 123 4.32 -9.64 10.44
N TYR A 124 3.90 -9.92 9.21
CA TYR A 124 4.01 -11.24 8.59
C TYR A 124 5.22 -11.29 7.66
N TYR A 125 5.90 -12.43 7.71
CA TYR A 125 7.08 -12.70 6.91
C TYR A 125 7.01 -14.11 6.33
N VAL A 126 7.76 -14.36 5.26
CA VAL A 126 8.01 -15.70 4.74
C VAL A 126 9.50 -15.96 4.83
N GLU A 127 9.90 -16.93 5.65
CA GLU A 127 11.27 -17.36 5.78
C GLU A 127 11.60 -18.34 4.65
N ALA A 128 12.58 -17.99 3.82
CA ALA A 128 13.06 -18.83 2.72
C ALA A 128 14.55 -18.58 2.46
N ASN A 129 15.32 -19.66 2.26
CA ASN A 129 16.75 -19.59 1.94
C ASN A 129 17.60 -18.73 2.90
N GLY A 130 17.23 -18.69 4.19
CA GLY A 130 17.92 -17.88 5.19
C GLY A 130 17.61 -16.38 5.14
N HIS A 131 16.62 -15.96 4.34
CA HIS A 131 16.09 -14.60 4.29
C HIS A 131 14.63 -14.58 4.75
N GLU A 132 14.23 -13.49 5.42
CA GLU A 132 12.84 -13.22 5.77
C GLU A 132 12.28 -12.14 4.87
N TYR A 133 11.30 -12.49 4.04
CA TYR A 133 10.62 -11.54 3.18
C TYR A 133 9.33 -11.07 3.83
N ARG A 134 9.16 -9.76 3.98
CA ARG A 134 7.92 -9.19 4.52
C ARG A 134 6.78 -9.34 3.52
N ILE A 135 5.60 -9.70 4.02
CA ILE A 135 4.40 -9.81 3.19
C ILE A 135 3.27 -8.92 3.75
N LEU A 136 2.36 -8.52 2.87
CA LEU A 136 1.18 -7.76 3.26
C LEU A 136 0.18 -8.65 4.01
N LEU A 137 -0.42 -8.14 5.09
CA LEU A 137 -1.53 -8.79 5.79
C LEU A 137 -2.70 -9.12 4.83
N ALA A 138 -2.95 -8.26 3.84
CA ALA A 138 -3.95 -8.51 2.81
C ALA A 138 -3.70 -9.82 2.05
N SER A 139 -2.43 -10.21 1.84
CA SER A 139 -2.07 -11.50 1.23
C SER A 139 -2.46 -12.67 2.13
N VAL A 140 -2.18 -12.57 3.44
CA VAL A 140 -2.54 -13.60 4.43
C VAL A 140 -4.04 -13.86 4.42
N THR A 141 -4.85 -12.80 4.47
CA THR A 141 -6.31 -12.90 4.46
C THR A 141 -6.88 -13.38 3.12
N TYR A 142 -6.28 -12.97 2.01
CA TYR A 142 -6.74 -13.35 0.66
C TYR A 142 -6.51 -14.84 0.37
N PHE A 143 -5.31 -15.34 0.69
CA PHE A 143 -4.96 -16.76 0.51
C PHE A 143 -5.42 -17.66 1.67
N ARG A 144 -5.89 -17.08 2.77
CA ARG A 144 -6.37 -17.79 3.98
C ARG A 144 -5.29 -18.70 4.59
N ILE A 145 -4.08 -18.20 4.63
CA ILE A 145 -2.90 -18.88 5.18
C ILE A 145 -2.68 -18.49 6.66
N ALA A 146 -2.06 -19.38 7.42
CA ALA A 146 -1.73 -19.23 8.83
C ALA A 146 -0.23 -19.37 9.08
N VAL A 147 0.23 -18.85 10.23
CA VAL A 147 1.61 -19.01 10.68
C VAL A 147 1.95 -20.51 10.76
N GLY A 148 3.06 -20.89 10.15
CA GLY A 148 3.50 -22.28 10.00
C GLY A 148 3.19 -22.90 8.64
N ASP A 149 2.31 -22.29 7.83
CA ASP A 149 2.00 -22.79 6.49
C ASP A 149 3.18 -22.62 5.53
N GLN A 150 3.35 -23.58 4.63
CA GLN A 150 4.23 -23.41 3.48
C GLN A 150 3.51 -22.65 2.38
N VAL A 151 4.19 -21.67 1.80
CA VAL A 151 3.63 -20.81 0.76
C VAL A 151 4.65 -20.58 -0.34
N THR A 152 4.15 -20.40 -1.56
CA THR A 152 4.97 -19.89 -2.66
C THR A 152 4.89 -18.38 -2.67
N ILE A 153 6.04 -17.72 -2.59
CA ILE A 153 6.20 -16.28 -2.75
C ILE A 153 6.92 -15.97 -4.07
N ILE A 154 6.68 -14.76 -4.57
CA ILE A 154 7.44 -14.16 -5.66
C ILE A 154 8.22 -12.96 -5.15
N VAL A 155 9.47 -12.87 -5.57
CA VAL A 155 10.43 -11.81 -5.24
C VAL A 155 11.08 -11.30 -6.52
N PRO A 156 11.63 -10.08 -6.55
CA PRO A 156 12.35 -9.60 -7.72
C PRO A 156 13.58 -10.48 -7.95
N GLU A 157 13.83 -10.87 -9.20
CA GLU A 157 14.98 -11.72 -9.53
C GLU A 157 16.30 -10.95 -9.40
N ASP A 158 16.31 -9.71 -9.88
CA ASP A 158 17.50 -8.86 -9.92
C ASP A 158 17.78 -8.09 -8.61
N ASN A 159 16.96 -8.28 -7.57
CA ASN A 159 17.15 -7.63 -6.26
C ASN A 159 17.27 -8.67 -5.12
N PRO A 160 18.49 -9.12 -4.79
CA PRO A 160 18.70 -10.07 -3.69
C PRO A 160 18.41 -9.46 -2.31
N GLU A 161 18.44 -8.13 -2.18
CA GLU A 161 18.18 -7.39 -0.93
C GLU A 161 16.71 -6.95 -0.81
N ALA A 162 15.81 -7.52 -1.63
CA ALA A 162 14.39 -7.20 -1.57
C ALA A 162 13.81 -7.47 -0.19
N THR A 163 13.09 -6.50 0.35
CA THR A 163 12.48 -6.60 1.68
C THR A 163 11.10 -7.24 1.62
N TRP A 164 10.38 -7.00 0.53
CA TRP A 164 8.99 -7.40 0.33
C TRP A 164 8.85 -8.52 -0.69
N ALA A 165 7.89 -9.40 -0.42
CA ALA A 165 7.44 -10.43 -1.36
C ALA A 165 5.92 -10.38 -1.53
N ALA A 166 5.45 -10.84 -2.68
CA ALA A 166 4.05 -11.15 -2.88
C ALA A 166 3.80 -12.65 -2.71
N VAL A 167 2.69 -13.00 -2.08
CA VAL A 167 2.25 -14.41 -2.00
C VAL A 167 1.62 -14.78 -3.33
N GLU A 168 2.04 -15.90 -3.90
CA GLU A 168 1.51 -16.41 -5.15
C GLU A 168 0.41 -17.45 -4.93
N ALA A 169 0.64 -18.37 -3.99
CA ALA A 169 -0.24 -19.47 -3.65
C ALA A 169 0.06 -20.03 -2.26
N ALA A 170 -0.97 -20.59 -1.63
CA ALA A 170 -0.82 -21.52 -0.50
C ALA A 170 -0.52 -22.93 -1.05
N LEU A 171 0.26 -23.72 -0.31
CA LEU A 171 0.57 -25.12 -0.64
C LEU A 171 -0.32 -26.09 0.13
#